data_AF-A0AAC9YZ00-F1
#
_entry.id   AF-A0AAC9YZ00-F1
#
_cell.length_a   1.000
_cell.length_b   1.000
_cell.length_c   1.000
_cell.angle_alpha   90.00
_cell.angle_beta   90.00
_cell.angle_gamma   90.00
#
_symmetry.space_group_name_H-M   'P 1'
#
loop_
_entity.id
_entity.type
_entity.pdbx_description
1 polymer ?
#
loop_
_entity_poly.entity_id
_entity_poly.type
_entity_poly.pdbx_seq_one_letter_code
_entity_poly.pdbx_strand_id
1 'polypeptide(L)'
;MARPKGTTKTGGRQKGTPNKATNDMRKWLRSFLDQNQEQIEKDFKALEPKERIQAFERLLQYTLPKMQTFGANIELEALSDDSLNLIIENLTENILKE
;
A
#
# COMPACT_ATOMS: atom_id res chain seq x y z
N MET A 1 14.99 -29.26 -34.53
CA MET A 1 14.78 -27.99 -35.26
C MET A 1 14.53 -26.88 -34.25
N ALA A 2 15.26 -25.77 -34.31
CA ALA A 2 15.03 -24.64 -33.40
C ALA A 2 13.75 -23.89 -33.80
N ARG A 3 12.96 -23.43 -32.82
CA ARG A 3 11.71 -22.69 -33.10
C ARG A 3 12.04 -21.28 -33.64
N PRO A 4 11.32 -20.78 -34.65
CA PRO A 4 11.56 -19.45 -35.20
C PRO A 4 11.30 -18.35 -34.17
N LYS A 5 12.14 -17.31 -34.22
CA LYS A 5 12.10 -16.14 -33.33
C LYS A 5 10.78 -15.38 -33.53
N GLY A 6 10.07 -15.05 -32.43
CA GLY A 6 8.77 -14.37 -32.47
C GLY A 6 7.54 -15.28 -32.40
N THR A 7 7.72 -16.60 -32.26
CA THR A 7 6.58 -17.50 -32.07
C THR A 7 5.95 -17.38 -30.67
N THR A 8 4.62 -17.36 -30.63
CA THR A 8 3.85 -17.33 -29.38
C THR A 8 4.21 -18.51 -28.48
N LYS A 9 4.44 -18.23 -27.19
CA LYS A 9 4.79 -19.25 -26.20
C LYS A 9 3.62 -20.23 -26.06
N THR A 10 3.85 -21.51 -26.39
CA THR A 10 2.83 -22.57 -26.39
C THR A 10 2.84 -23.44 -25.12
N GLY A 11 3.68 -23.11 -24.13
CA GLY A 11 3.78 -23.86 -22.88
C GLY A 11 4.80 -23.30 -21.88
N GLY A 12 4.94 -23.95 -20.72
CA GLY A 12 5.81 -23.53 -19.64
C GLY A 12 5.19 -22.50 -18.69
N ARG A 13 5.95 -22.05 -17.69
CA ARG A 13 5.45 -21.12 -16.66
C ARG A 13 4.99 -19.80 -17.28
N GLN A 14 3.78 -19.36 -16.95
CA GLN A 14 3.23 -18.09 -17.41
C GLN A 14 3.83 -16.92 -16.60
N LYS A 15 3.90 -15.74 -17.21
CA LYS A 15 4.34 -14.51 -16.53
C LYS A 15 3.29 -14.18 -15.47
N GLY A 16 3.72 -13.99 -14.22
CA GLY A 16 2.84 -13.75 -13.07
C GLY A 16 2.47 -14.99 -12.25
N THR A 17 2.78 -16.22 -12.72
CA THR A 17 2.60 -17.40 -11.88
C THR A 17 3.54 -17.33 -10.67
N PRO A 18 3.02 -17.25 -9.43
CA PRO A 18 3.85 -17.13 -8.24
C PRO A 18 4.73 -18.37 -8.06
N ASN A 19 5.90 -18.18 -7.45
CA ASN A 19 6.83 -19.29 -7.21
C ASN A 19 6.18 -20.31 -6.26
N LYS A 20 6.26 -21.61 -6.59
CA LYS A 20 5.62 -22.68 -5.82
C LYS A 20 6.08 -22.69 -4.36
N ALA A 21 7.38 -22.57 -4.11
CA ALA A 21 7.94 -22.49 -2.76
C ALA A 21 7.38 -21.28 -1.96
N THR A 22 7.20 -20.14 -2.62
CA THR A 22 6.62 -18.94 -1.99
C THR A 22 5.12 -19.12 -1.70
N ASN A 23 4.39 -19.83 -2.57
CA ASN A 23 2.98 -20.16 -2.34
C ASN A 23 2.82 -21.14 -1.17
N ASP A 24 3.64 -22.18 -1.12
CA ASP A 24 3.63 -23.18 -0.06
C ASP A 24 3.97 -22.53 1.30
N MET A 25 4.98 -21.64 1.36
CA MET A 25 5.26 -20.84 2.57
C MET A 25 4.10 -19.93 2.98
N ARG A 26 3.45 -19.24 2.03
CA ARG A 26 2.29 -18.39 2.34
C ARG A 26 1.12 -19.19 2.91
N LYS A 27 0.87 -20.40 2.38
CA LYS A 27 -0.16 -21.30 2.89
C LYS A 27 0.17 -21.79 4.29
N TRP A 28 1.42 -22.20 4.52
CA TRP A 28 1.89 -22.58 5.84
C TRP A 28 1.75 -21.44 6.84
N LEU A 29 2.18 -20.23 6.48
CA LEU A 29 2.08 -19.05 7.34
C LEU A 29 0.63 -18.70 7.68
N ARG A 30 -0.29 -18.76 6.71
CA ARG A 30 -1.73 -18.61 6.98
C ARG A 30 -2.23 -19.65 7.96
N SER A 31 -1.92 -20.92 7.72
CA SER A 31 -2.34 -22.02 8.59
C SER A 31 -1.79 -21.85 10.01
N PHE A 32 -0.54 -21.40 10.15
CA PHE A 32 0.07 -21.11 11.43
C PHE A 32 -0.64 -19.96 12.16
N LEU A 33 -0.97 -18.87 11.45
CA LEU A 33 -1.70 -17.74 12.05
C LEU A 33 -3.11 -18.16 12.48
N ASP A 34 -3.83 -18.89 11.63
CA ASP A 34 -5.18 -19.38 11.92
C ASP A 34 -5.19 -20.30 13.14
N GLN A 35 -4.20 -21.20 13.26
CA GLN A 35 -4.07 -22.11 14.41
C GLN A 35 -3.75 -21.38 15.72
N ASN A 36 -3.01 -20.27 15.66
CA ASN A 36 -2.60 -19.52 16.84
C ASN A 36 -3.53 -18.36 17.16
N GLN A 37 -4.59 -18.14 16.38
CA GLN A 37 -5.50 -17.00 16.56
C GLN A 37 -6.07 -16.94 17.99
N GLU A 38 -6.56 -18.06 18.53
CA GLU A 38 -7.10 -18.10 19.89
C GLU A 38 -6.05 -17.76 20.96
N GLN A 39 -4.80 -18.16 20.75
CA GLN A 39 -3.71 -17.86 21.67
C GLN A 39 -3.36 -16.37 21.61
N ILE A 40 -3.27 -15.81 20.40
CA ILE A 40 -3.02 -14.38 20.20
C ILE A 40 -4.10 -13.53 20.87
N GLU A 41 -5.38 -13.93 20.77
CA GLU A 41 -6.48 -13.24 21.46
C GLU A 41 -6.39 -13.33 22.99
N LYS A 42 -5.96 -14.48 23.52
CA LYS A 42 -5.73 -14.65 24.96
C LYS A 42 -4.55 -13.81 25.45
N ASP A 43 -3.43 -13.84 24.73
CA ASP A 43 -2.25 -13.05 25.04
C ASP A 43 -2.58 -11.56 25.01
N PHE A 44 -3.36 -11.11 24.02
CA PHE A 44 -3.82 -9.72 23.94
C PHE A 44 -4.68 -9.29 25.14
N LYS A 45 -5.51 -10.19 25.67
CA LYS A 45 -6.30 -9.97 26.89
C LYS A 45 -5.45 -10.04 28.16
N ALA A 46 -4.33 -10.74 28.14
CA ALA A 46 -3.41 -10.87 29.26
C ALA A 46 -2.42 -9.70 29.38
N LEU A 47 -2.20 -8.93 28.30
CA LEU A 47 -1.36 -7.73 28.32
C LEU A 47 -1.77 -6.73 29.39
N GLU A 48 -0.79 -5.98 29.90
CA GLU A 48 -1.07 -4.86 30.80
C GLU A 48 -1.95 -3.80 30.13
N PRO A 49 -2.75 -3.03 30.90
CA PRO A 49 -3.68 -2.05 30.33
C PRO A 49 -3.01 -1.06 29.35
N LYS A 50 -1.79 -0.62 29.68
CA LYS A 50 -1.01 0.31 28.84
C LYS A 50 -0.57 -0.33 27.52
N GLU A 51 -0.04 -1.55 27.58
CA GLU A 51 0.43 -2.28 26.40
C GLU A 51 -0.74 -2.67 25.48
N ARG A 52 -1.88 -3.02 26.07
CA ARG A 52 -3.11 -3.33 25.34
C ARG A 52 -3.59 -2.14 24.52
N ILE A 53 -3.60 -0.95 25.11
CA ILE A 53 -3.98 0.29 24.40
C ILE A 53 -3.01 0.57 23.26
N GLN A 54 -1.70 0.42 23.47
CA GLN A 54 -0.70 0.63 22.41
C GLN A 54 -0.81 -0.40 21.27
N ALA A 55 -1.04 -1.67 21.60
CA ALA A 55 -1.24 -2.71 20.60
C ALA A 55 -2.53 -2.45 19.80
N PHE A 56 -3.59 -1.99 20.46
CA PHE A 56 -4.84 -1.60 19.82
C PHE A 56 -4.67 -0.39 18.90
N GLU A 57 -3.94 0.64 19.34
CA GLU A 57 -3.60 1.81 18.53
C GLU A 57 -2.87 1.39 17.24
N ARG A 58 -1.92 0.45 17.34
CA ARG A 58 -1.19 -0.09 16.18
C ARG A 58 -2.09 -0.86 15.22
N LEU A 59 -3.05 -1.63 15.72
CA LEU A 59 -4.03 -2.34 14.89
C LEU A 59 -4.94 -1.36 14.15
N LEU A 60 -5.39 -0.29 14.81
CA LEU A 60 -6.23 0.74 14.20
C LEU A 60 -5.58 1.41 12.98
N GLN A 61 -4.25 1.48 12.93
CA GLN A 61 -3.52 2.05 11.78
C GLN A 61 -3.70 1.25 10.48
N TYR A 62 -4.04 -0.04 10.60
CA TYR A 62 -4.22 -0.95 9.46
C TYR A 62 -5.70 -1.19 9.12
N THR A 63 -6.61 -0.95 10.07
CA THR A 63 -8.05 -1.12 9.85
C THR A 63 -8.74 0.18 9.45
N LEU A 64 -8.25 1.32 9.93
CA LEU A 64 -8.78 2.63 9.59
C LEU A 64 -7.88 3.31 8.56
N PRO A 65 -8.46 3.98 7.55
CA PRO A 65 -7.69 4.88 6.71
C PRO A 65 -7.12 5.98 7.59
N LYS A 66 -5.82 5.97 7.83
CA LYS A 66 -5.14 7.12 8.40
C LYS A 66 -5.36 8.28 7.45
N MET A 67 -5.80 9.44 7.96
CA MET A 67 -5.71 10.68 7.19
C MET A 67 -4.24 10.84 6.81
N GLN A 68 -3.91 10.50 5.57
CA GLN A 68 -2.63 10.92 5.02
C GLN A 68 -2.67 12.44 5.11
N THR A 69 -1.68 13.01 5.78
CA THR A 69 -1.38 14.41 5.57
C THR A 69 -1.11 14.51 4.07
N PHE A 70 -2.07 15.00 3.30
CA PHE A 70 -1.82 15.53 1.98
C PHE A 70 -0.92 16.74 2.19
N GLY A 71 0.37 16.49 2.46
CA GLY A 71 1.38 17.44 2.08
C GLY A 71 1.16 17.55 0.59
N ALA A 72 0.67 18.71 0.15
CA ALA A 72 0.48 19.01 -1.24
C ALA A 72 1.87 18.98 -1.88
N ASN A 73 2.34 17.77 -2.22
CA ASN A 73 3.41 17.56 -3.18
C ASN A 73 2.76 17.93 -4.52
N ILE A 74 2.60 19.23 -4.72
CA ILE A 74 2.31 19.79 -6.02
C ILE A 74 3.61 19.55 -6.77
N GLU A 75 3.64 18.52 -7.59
CA GLU A 75 4.67 18.34 -8.61
C GLU A 75 4.48 19.48 -9.62
N LEU A 76 4.98 20.67 -9.26
CA LEU A 76 4.93 21.88 -10.09
C LEU A 76 5.58 21.63 -11.46
N GLU A 77 6.54 20.70 -11.50
CA GLU A 77 7.23 20.25 -12.72
C GLU A 77 6.34 19.45 -13.68
N ALA A 78 5.21 18.89 -13.20
CA ALA A 78 4.27 18.13 -14.01
C ALA A 78 3.10 18.99 -14.55
N LEU A 79 3.00 20.25 -14.12
CA LEU A 79 1.98 21.18 -14.59
C LEU A 79 2.44 21.87 -15.88
N SER A 80 1.53 22.02 -16.83
CA SER A 80 1.78 22.79 -18.06
C SER A 80 1.96 24.28 -17.74
N ASP A 81 2.78 24.98 -18.51
CA ASP A 81 3.02 26.43 -18.37
C ASP A 81 1.72 27.26 -18.33
N ASP A 82 0.72 26.91 -19.14
CA ASP A 82 -0.57 27.59 -19.16
C ASP A 82 -1.33 27.49 -17.83
N SER A 83 -1.25 26.32 -17.19
CA SER A 83 -1.87 26.07 -15.88
C SER A 83 -1.14 26.83 -14.78
N LEU A 84 0.19 26.96 -14.87
CA LEU A 84 0.99 27.75 -13.94
C LEU A 84 0.67 29.25 -14.04
N ASN A 85 0.53 29.77 -15.27
CA ASN A 85 0.17 31.17 -15.51
C ASN A 85 -1.19 31.52 -14.91
N LEU A 86 -2.20 30.66 -15.12
CA LEU A 86 -3.53 30.86 -14.52
C LEU A 86 -3.50 30.85 -12.99
N ILE A 87 -2.69 29.97 -12.38
CA ILE A 87 -2.53 29.94 -10.92
C ILE A 87 -1.89 31.24 -10.41
N ILE A 88 -0.86 31.73 -11.10
CA ILE A 88 -0.17 32.97 -10.75
C ILE A 88 -1.12 34.17 -10.87
N GLU A 89 -1.87 34.29 -11.97
CA GLU A 89 -2.85 35.35 -12.15
C GLU A 89 -3.88 35.38 -11.02
N ASN A 90 -4.48 34.24 -10.68
CA ASN A 90 -5.46 34.15 -9.61
C ASN A 90 -4.89 34.50 -8.22
N LEU A 91 -3.64 34.12 -7.95
CA LEU A 91 -2.97 34.49 -6.69
C LEU A 91 -2.66 35.97 -6.61
N THR A 92 -2.15 36.56 -7.70
CA THR A 92 -1.85 38.00 -7.78
C THR A 92 -3.11 38.85 -7.68
N GLU A 93 -4.20 38.46 -8.34
CA GLU A 93 -5.48 39.16 -8.20
C GLU A 93 -6.03 39.14 -6.77
N ASN A 94 -5.82 38.05 -6.04
CA ASN A 94 -6.32 37.92 -4.67
C ASN A 94 -5.52 38.80 -3.70
N ILE A 95 -4.19 38.88 -3.88
CA ILE A 95 -3.32 39.77 -3.11
C ILE A 95 -3.60 41.25 -3.38
N LEU A 96 -4.01 41.60 -4.61
CA LEU A 96 -4.35 42.98 -4.99
C LEU A 96 -5.78 43.40 -4.58
N LYS A 97 -6.62 42.45 -4.15
CA LYS A 97 -7.99 42.70 -3.68
C LYS A 97 -8.08 42.84 -2.15
N GLU A 98 -7.01 42.55 -1.41
CA GLU A 98 -6.80 42.96 -0.01
C GLU A 98 -6.08 44.31 0.08
#